data_AF-A0AB34CL92-F1
#
_entry.id   AF-A0AB34CL92-F1
#
_cell.length_a   1.000
_cell.length_b   1.000
_cell.length_c   1.000
_cell.angle_alpha   90.00
_cell.angle_beta   90.00
_cell.angle_gamma   90.00
#
_symmetry.space_group_name_H-M   'P 1'
#
loop_
_entity.id
_entity.type
_entity.pdbx_description
1 polymer ?
#
loop_
_entity_poly.entity_id
_entity_poly.type
_entity_poly.pdbx_seq_one_letter_code
_entity_poly.pdbx_strand_id
1 'polypeptide(L)'
;MFKSFFPRPALFFSSAAVWSLVAIFAWFGFAAHLPGMWPTFEAAIKQPLPTTAARFIAASQIWFYLYYWIMVAIFALAWRLIDAHPWQRWSVWGSALIIFVTWFGVQVGVAINAWYGPFYDLIQKALTKAGSVQIAEFYHQVIAFLGIALIAVVIGVLNSFFISHWVFRWRTAMNNYYMHNWQRLRHVEGAAQRVQEDTMRFATTLENWGVSFIQAIMTLVAFLPVLVALSHHVKDIPFLGNIPYALVIAAVLWSVFGTGLLALVGIKLPGLEFRNQRVEAAYRKELVYGEDNADRAQPQTVQELFSRVRVNYFRLYFHYLYFNITRILYLQVDNVFGLFLLFPSIVAGTITLGLLNQITNVFDQVRGSFQYLIASWSTLIELMSIYKRLRSFEQILDDVPHDEMKREASEEV
;
A
#
# COMPACT_ATOMS: atom_id res chain seq x y z
N MET A 1 -4.06 -21.92 -4.65
CA MET A 1 -3.53 -20.63 -4.15
C MET A 1 -4.14 -20.25 -2.82
N PHE A 2 -5.41 -19.85 -2.77
CA PHE A 2 -6.03 -19.39 -1.53
C PHE A 2 -6.53 -20.56 -0.66
N LYS A 3 -7.12 -21.59 -1.29
CA LYS A 3 -7.65 -22.79 -0.61
C LYS A 3 -6.58 -23.53 0.20
N SER A 4 -5.30 -23.39 -0.17
CA SER A 4 -4.20 -24.07 0.52
C SER A 4 -3.83 -23.41 1.85
N PHE A 5 -4.16 -22.14 2.07
CA PHE A 5 -3.70 -21.38 3.23
C PHE A 5 -4.84 -20.84 4.09
N PHE A 6 -5.92 -20.36 3.47
CA PHE A 6 -7.10 -19.83 4.15
C PHE A 6 -8.24 -20.86 4.20
N PRO A 7 -9.00 -20.95 5.31
CA PRO A 7 -10.21 -21.75 5.36
C PRO A 7 -11.23 -21.19 4.36
N ARG A 8 -11.90 -22.05 3.59
CA ARG A 8 -12.96 -21.70 2.60
C ARG A 8 -12.88 -20.25 2.06
N PRO A 9 -11.92 -19.92 1.18
CA PRO A 9 -11.49 -18.55 0.92
C PRO A 9 -12.61 -17.56 0.58
N ALA A 10 -13.56 -17.92 -0.29
CA ALA A 10 -14.64 -17.01 -0.69
C ALA A 10 -15.53 -16.61 0.50
N LEU A 11 -15.88 -17.56 1.36
CA LEU A 11 -16.66 -17.31 2.58
C LEU A 11 -15.82 -16.61 3.66
N PHE A 12 -14.53 -16.96 3.78
CA PHE A 12 -13.63 -16.33 4.73
C PHE A 12 -13.41 -14.84 4.43
N PHE A 13 -13.06 -14.48 3.20
CA PHE A 13 -12.81 -13.08 2.86
C PHE A 13 -14.09 -12.22 2.87
N SER A 14 -15.22 -12.76 2.42
CA SER A 14 -16.51 -12.05 2.50
C SER A 14 -16.96 -11.84 3.94
N SER A 15 -16.89 -12.88 4.78
CA SER A 15 -17.22 -12.75 6.21
C SER A 15 -16.22 -11.85 6.95
N ALA A 16 -14.93 -11.85 6.58
CA ALA A 16 -13.93 -10.94 7.14
C ALA A 16 -14.27 -9.48 6.80
N ALA A 17 -14.61 -9.19 5.54
CA ALA A 17 -15.00 -7.84 5.14
C ALA A 17 -16.25 -7.35 5.88
N VAL A 18 -17.29 -8.19 5.98
CA VAL A 18 -18.51 -7.86 6.74
C VAL A 18 -18.21 -7.69 8.23
N TRP A 19 -17.44 -8.60 8.83
CA TRP A 19 -17.06 -8.52 10.24
C TRP A 19 -16.21 -7.29 10.55
N SER A 20 -15.28 -6.92 9.68
CA SER A 20 -14.51 -5.69 9.80
C SER A 20 -15.42 -4.46 9.77
N LEU A 21 -16.41 -4.40 8.86
CA LEU A 21 -17.39 -3.32 8.85
C LEU A 21 -18.21 -3.27 10.15
N VAL A 22 -18.69 -4.43 10.62
CA VAL A 22 -19.42 -4.53 11.89
C VAL A 22 -18.56 -4.03 13.06
N ALA A 23 -17.29 -4.44 13.14
CA ALA A 23 -16.36 -3.98 14.16
C ALA A 23 -16.11 -2.46 14.05
N ILE A 24 -15.95 -1.93 12.84
CA ILE A 24 -15.80 -0.48 12.64
C ILE A 24 -17.04 0.28 13.13
N PHE A 25 -18.24 -0.13 12.72
CA PHE A 25 -19.48 0.51 13.16
C PHE A 25 -19.72 0.35 14.66
N ALA A 26 -19.40 -0.82 15.22
CA ALA A 26 -19.49 -1.05 16.66
C ALA A 26 -18.50 -0.16 17.43
N TRP A 27 -17.29 0.05 16.91
CA TRP A 27 -16.31 0.97 17.50
C TRP A 27 -16.84 2.40 17.55
N PHE A 28 -17.21 2.96 16.41
CA PHE A 28 -17.66 4.36 16.32
C PHE A 28 -19.05 4.60 16.92
N GLY A 29 -19.93 3.59 16.96
CA GLY A 29 -21.28 3.73 17.49
C GLY A 29 -21.36 3.57 19.01
N PHE A 30 -20.63 2.61 19.59
CA PHE A 30 -20.78 2.26 21.01
C PHE A 30 -19.46 1.97 21.72
N ALA A 31 -18.58 1.14 21.15
CA ALA A 31 -17.43 0.60 21.87
C ALA A 31 -16.38 1.66 22.25
N ALA A 32 -16.25 2.75 21.46
CA ALA A 32 -15.39 3.87 21.82
C ALA A 32 -15.85 4.62 23.09
N HIS A 33 -17.16 4.60 23.38
CA HIS A 33 -17.78 5.29 24.53
C HIS A 33 -18.08 4.37 25.71
N LEU A 34 -17.97 3.06 25.51
CA LEU A 34 -18.20 1.99 26.49
C LEU A 34 -17.41 2.16 27.81
N PRO A 35 -16.15 2.66 27.79
CA PRO A 35 -15.43 3.05 29.01
C PRO A 35 -16.12 4.07 29.91
N GLY A 36 -17.11 4.83 29.41
CA GLY A 36 -17.93 5.75 30.20
C GLY A 36 -18.72 5.07 31.33
N MET A 37 -18.81 3.74 31.33
CA MET A 37 -19.34 2.99 32.48
C MET A 37 -18.38 2.97 33.69
N TRP A 38 -17.10 3.31 33.49
CA TRP A 38 -16.08 3.40 34.53
C TRP A 38 -15.49 4.81 34.59
N PRO A 39 -15.95 5.68 35.51
CA PRO A 39 -15.57 7.09 35.53
C PRO A 39 -14.06 7.37 35.58
N THR A 40 -13.29 6.53 36.28
CA THR A 40 -11.84 6.64 36.38
C THR A 40 -11.13 6.34 35.06
N PHE A 41 -11.63 5.35 34.31
CA PHE A 41 -11.07 4.95 33.03
C PHE A 41 -11.50 5.92 31.92
N GLU A 42 -12.73 6.43 31.96
CA GLU A 42 -13.19 7.48 31.05
C GLU A 42 -12.36 8.75 31.19
N ALA A 43 -12.05 9.17 32.42
CA ALA A 43 -11.19 10.32 32.67
C ALA A 43 -9.78 10.12 32.08
N ALA A 44 -9.23 8.89 32.16
CA ALA A 44 -7.92 8.56 31.58
C ALA A 44 -7.93 8.57 30.04
N ILE A 45 -9.03 8.15 29.41
CA ILE A 45 -9.18 8.12 27.94
C ILE A 45 -9.32 9.52 27.34
N LYS A 46 -9.98 10.44 28.06
CA LYS A 46 -10.19 11.83 27.60
C LYS A 46 -8.94 12.71 27.68
N GLN A 47 -7.85 12.23 28.30
CA GLN A 47 -6.62 13.01 28.35
C GLN A 47 -6.04 13.21 26.94
N PRO A 48 -5.52 14.41 26.64
CA PRO A 48 -4.90 14.67 25.35
C PRO A 48 -3.70 13.74 25.17
N LEU A 49 -3.54 13.24 23.94
CA LEU A 49 -2.44 12.34 23.62
C LEU A 49 -1.09 13.07 23.73
N PRO A 50 -0.11 12.51 24.46
CA PRO A 50 1.24 13.05 24.51
C PRO A 50 1.89 13.16 23.13
N THR A 51 2.86 14.06 23.00
CA THR A 51 3.73 14.19 21.81
C THR A 51 5.00 13.34 21.91
N THR A 52 5.06 12.42 22.87
CA THR A 52 6.19 11.51 23.14
C THR A 52 5.77 10.05 22.92
N ALA A 53 6.70 9.12 23.06
CA ALA A 53 6.45 7.67 23.02
C ALA A 53 5.33 7.20 23.98
N ALA A 54 5.05 7.93 25.07
CA ALA A 54 3.97 7.61 26.00
C ALA A 54 2.58 7.59 25.33
N ARG A 55 2.44 8.24 24.16
CA ARG A 55 1.24 8.20 23.34
C ARG A 55 0.76 6.78 23.05
N PHE A 56 1.67 5.83 22.80
CA PHE A 56 1.31 4.46 22.41
C PHE A 56 0.79 3.60 23.56
N ILE A 57 0.99 4.04 24.80
CA ILE A 57 0.49 3.39 26.02
C ILE A 57 -0.60 4.22 26.72
N ALA A 58 -1.11 5.27 26.07
CA ALA A 58 -2.23 6.04 26.58
C ALA A 58 -3.47 5.14 26.72
N ALA A 59 -4.31 5.40 27.72
CA ALA A 59 -5.50 4.59 28.00
C ALA A 59 -6.43 4.43 26.79
N SER A 60 -6.57 5.49 25.99
CA SER A 60 -7.35 5.48 24.75
C SER A 60 -6.80 4.49 23.71
N GLN A 61 -5.47 4.39 23.59
CA GLN A 61 -4.81 3.45 22.68
C GLN A 61 -4.91 2.01 23.19
N ILE A 62 -4.67 1.79 24.48
CA ILE A 62 -4.78 0.46 25.11
C ILE A 62 -6.20 -0.08 24.95
N TRP A 63 -7.22 0.76 25.12
CA TRP A 63 -8.61 0.38 24.90
C TRP A 63 -8.86 -0.06 23.46
N PHE A 64 -8.34 0.67 22.48
CA PHE A 64 -8.45 0.27 21.07
C PHE A 64 -7.71 -1.05 20.79
N TYR A 65 -6.51 -1.26 21.35
CA TYR A 65 -5.78 -2.52 21.17
C TYR A 65 -6.58 -3.71 21.71
N LEU A 66 -7.14 -3.55 22.92
CA LEU A 66 -7.96 -4.59 23.54
C LEU A 66 -9.19 -4.89 22.70
N TYR A 67 -9.90 -3.85 22.27
CA TYR A 67 -11.06 -3.98 21.40
C TYR A 67 -10.73 -4.73 20.09
N TYR A 68 -9.65 -4.34 19.42
CA TYR A 68 -9.19 -4.97 18.19
C TYR A 68 -8.94 -6.47 18.40
N TRP A 69 -8.16 -6.83 19.42
CA TRP A 69 -7.81 -8.22 19.68
C TRP A 69 -9.00 -9.06 20.14
N ILE A 70 -9.97 -8.48 20.85
CA ILE A 70 -11.24 -9.16 21.17
C ILE A 70 -12.02 -9.46 19.90
N MET A 71 -12.18 -8.49 19.00
CA MET A 71 -12.93 -8.68 17.75
C MET A 71 -12.25 -9.69 16.82
N VAL A 72 -10.92 -9.68 16.76
CA VAL A 72 -10.14 -10.70 16.04
C VAL A 72 -10.29 -12.07 16.70
N ALA A 73 -10.25 -12.16 18.04
CA ALA A 73 -10.41 -13.42 18.75
C ALA A 73 -11.77 -14.06 18.50
N ILE A 74 -12.85 -13.27 18.55
CA ILE A 74 -14.21 -13.74 18.23
C ILE A 74 -14.25 -14.30 16.82
N PHE A 75 -13.74 -13.55 15.84
CA PHE A 75 -13.73 -13.98 14.44
C PHE A 75 -12.89 -15.25 14.22
N ALA A 76 -11.67 -15.28 14.78
CA ALA A 76 -10.77 -16.41 14.64
C ALA A 76 -11.30 -17.68 15.32
N LEU A 77 -11.95 -17.55 16.49
CA LEU A 77 -12.58 -18.66 17.18
C LEU A 77 -13.81 -19.17 16.42
N ALA A 78 -14.66 -18.28 15.90
CA ALA A 78 -15.79 -18.67 15.06
C ALA A 78 -15.32 -19.48 13.85
N TRP A 79 -14.29 -19.01 13.14
CA TRP A 79 -13.70 -19.76 12.02
C TRP A 79 -13.05 -21.07 12.43
N ARG A 80 -12.51 -21.16 13.66
CA ARG A 80 -11.93 -22.42 14.16
C ARG A 80 -12.99 -23.49 14.37
N LEU A 81 -14.20 -23.08 14.75
CA LEU A 81 -15.35 -23.95 14.91
C LEU A 81 -15.97 -24.34 13.56
N ILE A 82 -15.96 -23.45 12.57
CA ILE A 82 -16.52 -23.69 11.23
C ILE A 82 -15.61 -24.59 10.39
N ASP A 83 -14.30 -24.30 10.37
CA ASP A 83 -13.32 -25.00 9.56
C ASP A 83 -11.95 -25.02 10.27
N ALA A 84 -11.59 -26.17 10.85
CA ALA A 84 -10.35 -26.37 11.58
C ALA A 84 -9.16 -26.54 10.62
N HIS A 85 -8.83 -25.48 9.88
CA HIS A 85 -7.78 -25.49 8.88
C HIS A 85 -6.37 -25.57 9.53
N PRO A 86 -5.44 -26.42 9.04
CA PRO A 86 -4.11 -26.58 9.64
C PRO A 86 -3.30 -25.28 9.73
N TRP A 87 -3.49 -24.39 8.75
CA TRP A 87 -2.78 -23.11 8.67
C TRP A 87 -3.52 -21.95 9.34
N GLN A 88 -4.60 -22.21 10.09
CA GLN A 88 -5.42 -21.14 10.68
C GLN A 88 -4.62 -20.15 11.55
N ARG A 89 -3.64 -20.65 12.33
CA ARG A 89 -2.79 -19.82 13.18
C ARG A 89 -2.00 -18.79 12.37
N TRP A 90 -1.52 -19.15 11.18
CA TRP A 90 -0.75 -18.22 10.34
C TRP A 90 -1.64 -17.40 9.42
N SER A 91 -2.65 -18.01 8.82
CA SER A 91 -3.58 -17.32 7.92
C SER A 91 -4.44 -16.28 8.64
N VAL A 92 -5.08 -16.63 9.76
CA VAL A 92 -6.02 -15.71 10.44
C VAL A 92 -5.28 -14.80 11.41
N TRP A 93 -4.61 -15.37 12.42
CA TRP A 93 -3.92 -14.56 13.43
C TRP A 93 -2.71 -13.82 12.87
N GLY A 94 -1.98 -14.43 11.92
CA GLY A 94 -0.87 -13.76 11.26
C GLY A 94 -1.31 -12.58 10.40
N SER A 95 -2.37 -12.72 9.59
CA SER A 95 -2.92 -11.58 8.86
C SER A 95 -3.47 -10.51 9.79
N ALA A 96 -4.13 -10.88 10.89
CA ALA A 96 -4.60 -9.92 11.89
C ALA A 96 -3.44 -9.17 12.58
N LEU A 97 -2.32 -9.84 12.86
CA LEU A 97 -1.14 -9.18 13.40
C LEU A 97 -0.53 -8.19 12.40
N ILE A 98 -0.40 -8.60 11.13
CA ILE A 98 0.10 -7.72 10.06
C ILE A 98 -0.77 -6.47 9.95
N ILE A 99 -2.10 -6.62 9.86
CA ILE A 99 -3.05 -5.51 9.80
C ILE A 99 -2.92 -4.59 11.01
N PHE A 100 -2.79 -5.15 12.22
CA PHE A 100 -2.60 -4.37 13.44
C PHE A 100 -1.31 -3.55 13.41
N VAL A 101 -0.20 -4.16 12.99
CA VAL A 101 1.09 -3.47 12.95
C VAL A 101 1.13 -2.44 11.82
N THR A 102 0.48 -2.69 10.68
CA THR A 102 0.29 -1.69 9.62
C THR A 102 -0.47 -0.48 10.13
N TRP A 103 -1.59 -0.69 10.84
CA TRP A 103 -2.32 0.39 11.50
C TRP A 103 -1.46 1.13 12.53
N PHE A 104 -0.67 0.40 13.33
CA PHE A 104 0.24 0.99 14.31
C PHE A 104 1.29 1.87 13.63
N GLY A 105 1.82 1.46 12.46
CA GLY A 105 2.73 2.26 11.65
C GLY A 105 2.11 3.59 11.19
N VAL A 106 0.82 3.60 10.85
CA VAL A 106 0.09 4.85 10.56
C VAL A 106 0.00 5.73 11.80
N GLN A 107 -0.26 5.16 12.99
CA GLN A 107 -0.28 5.92 14.25
C GLN A 107 1.08 6.50 14.63
N VAL A 108 2.19 5.83 14.29
CA VAL A 108 3.54 6.41 14.40
C VAL A 108 3.64 7.69 13.55
N GLY A 109 3.15 7.66 12.31
CA GLY A 109 3.09 8.85 11.45
C GLY A 109 2.31 10.00 12.11
N VAL A 110 1.14 9.71 12.68
CA VAL A 110 0.33 10.71 13.40
C VAL A 110 1.07 11.24 14.64
N ALA A 111 1.82 10.39 15.36
CA ALA A 111 2.61 10.79 16.52
C ALA A 111 3.77 11.73 16.12
N ILE A 112 4.48 11.42 15.03
CA ILE A 112 5.54 12.26 14.48
C ILE A 112 4.96 13.61 14.03
N ASN A 113 3.80 13.60 13.37
CA ASN A 113 3.14 14.84 12.98
C ASN A 113 2.73 15.69 14.21
N ALA A 114 2.20 15.08 15.26
CA ALA A 114 1.90 15.79 16.51
C ALA A 114 3.15 16.42 17.14
N TRP A 115 4.31 15.78 17.00
CA TRP A 115 5.60 16.29 17.47
C TRP A 115 6.14 17.47 16.64
N TYR A 116 5.84 17.56 15.35
CA TYR A 116 6.28 18.69 14.51
C TYR A 116 5.83 20.06 15.04
N GLY A 117 4.59 20.16 15.54
CA GLY A 117 4.05 21.40 16.09
C GLY A 117 4.98 22.06 17.13
N PRO A 118 5.16 21.46 18.32
CA PRO A 118 5.97 22.04 19.37
C PRO A 118 7.46 22.18 18.98
N PHE A 119 8.02 21.26 18.19
CA PHE A 119 9.43 21.31 17.81
C PHE A 119 9.75 22.49 16.88
N TYR A 120 8.97 22.67 15.82
CA TYR A 120 9.21 23.76 14.88
C TYR A 120 8.79 25.12 15.44
N ASP A 121 7.77 25.17 16.31
CA ASP A 121 7.47 26.39 17.07
C ASP A 121 8.63 26.78 18.01
N LEU A 122 9.32 25.80 18.58
CA LEU A 122 10.52 26.04 19.40
C LEU A 122 11.66 26.63 18.56
N ILE A 123 11.88 26.11 17.36
CA ILE A 123 12.83 26.67 16.38
C ILE A 123 12.47 28.12 16.05
N GLN A 124 11.21 28.37 15.70
CA GLN A 124 10.74 29.72 15.36
C GLN A 124 11.00 30.71 16.50
N LYS A 125 10.68 30.32 17.75
CA LYS A 125 10.93 31.16 18.94
C LYS A 125 12.42 31.46 19.12
N ALA A 126 13.26 30.44 19.04
CA ALA A 126 14.71 30.57 19.21
C ALA A 126 15.35 31.49 18.16
N LEU A 127 14.90 31.41 16.90
CA LEU A 127 15.37 32.27 15.81
C LEU A 127 14.84 33.71 15.88
N THR A 128 13.66 33.91 16.47
CA THR A 128 13.04 35.24 16.58
C THR A 128 13.68 36.09 17.70
N LYS A 129 14.04 35.47 18.82
CA LYS A 129 14.61 36.17 19.97
C LYS A 129 15.73 35.36 20.61
N ALA A 130 16.96 35.88 20.56
CA ALA A 130 18.12 35.27 21.20
C ALA A 130 17.88 35.07 22.71
N GLY A 131 18.22 33.88 23.22
CA GLY A 131 18.05 33.51 24.63
C GLY A 131 16.61 33.29 25.09
N SER A 132 15.63 33.25 24.17
CA SER A 132 14.20 33.01 24.52
C SER A 132 13.86 31.55 24.82
N VAL A 133 14.75 30.62 24.48
CA VAL A 133 14.56 29.17 24.61
C VAL A 133 15.79 28.57 25.28
N GLN A 134 15.59 27.64 26.21
CA GLN A 134 16.68 26.89 26.81
C GLN A 134 17.10 25.72 25.91
N ILE A 135 18.40 25.46 25.81
CA ILE A 135 18.92 24.32 25.02
C ILE A 135 18.37 22.97 25.51
N ALA A 136 18.03 22.85 26.79
CA ALA A 136 17.40 21.67 27.38
C ALA A 136 16.04 21.34 26.74
N GLU A 137 15.27 22.35 26.29
CA GLU A 137 13.99 22.15 25.63
C GLU A 137 14.17 21.44 24.27
N PHE A 138 15.23 21.78 23.53
CA PHE A 138 15.57 21.10 22.28
C PHE A 138 15.95 19.64 22.53
N TYR A 139 16.80 19.36 23.51
CA TYR A 139 17.15 17.98 23.86
C TYR A 139 15.93 17.17 24.30
N HIS A 140 15.00 17.77 25.04
CA HIS A 140 13.75 17.11 25.42
C HIS A 140 12.91 16.74 24.19
N GLN A 141 12.77 17.64 23.21
CA GLN A 141 12.07 17.35 21.97
C GLN A 141 12.77 16.27 21.14
N VAL A 142 14.10 16.29 21.06
CA VAL A 142 14.87 15.25 20.35
C VAL A 142 14.69 13.89 21.02
N ILE A 143 14.75 13.82 22.35
CA ILE A 143 14.50 12.57 23.10
C ILE A 143 13.06 12.08 22.87
N ALA A 144 12.07 12.98 22.86
CA ALA A 144 10.69 12.62 22.56
C ALA A 144 10.53 12.00 21.17
N PHE A 145 11.16 12.60 20.15
CA PHE A 145 11.20 12.08 18.78
C PHE A 145 11.92 10.74 18.70
N LEU A 146 13.11 10.62 19.29
CA LEU A 146 13.88 9.38 19.30
C LEU A 146 13.12 8.24 19.98
N GLY A 147 12.34 8.52 21.03
CA GLY A 147 11.47 7.53 21.64
C GLY A 147 10.41 6.99 20.68
N ILE A 148 9.75 7.87 19.91
CA ILE A 148 8.77 7.48 18.88
C ILE A 148 9.46 6.68 17.77
N ALA A 149 10.59 7.18 17.26
CA ALA A 149 11.34 6.57 16.18
C ALA A 149 11.88 5.18 16.56
N LEU A 150 12.40 5.01 17.78
CA LEU A 150 12.92 3.73 18.25
C LEU A 150 11.82 2.66 18.33
N ILE A 151 10.64 3.01 18.85
CA ILE A 151 9.48 2.11 18.87
C ILE A 151 9.10 1.70 17.44
N ALA A 152 9.07 2.67 16.52
CA ALA A 152 8.76 2.42 15.12
C ALA A 152 9.77 1.46 14.45
N VAL A 153 11.07 1.66 14.70
CA VAL A 153 12.13 0.80 14.16
C VAL A 153 12.00 -0.62 14.70
N VAL A 154 11.85 -0.79 16.03
CA VAL A 154 11.75 -2.12 16.64
C VAL A 154 10.53 -2.87 16.10
N ILE A 155 9.36 -2.24 16.11
CA ILE A 155 8.11 -2.86 15.63
C ILE A 155 8.19 -3.13 14.12
N GLY A 156 8.73 -2.20 13.32
CA GLY A 156 8.87 -2.35 11.88
C GLY A 156 9.80 -3.49 11.47
N VAL A 157 10.95 -3.65 12.14
CA VAL A 157 11.89 -4.76 11.89
C VAL A 157 11.27 -6.10 12.28
N LEU A 158 10.62 -6.18 13.45
CA LEU A 158 9.92 -7.40 13.88
C LEU A 158 8.79 -7.77 12.92
N ASN A 159 8.03 -6.78 12.42
CA ASN A 159 6.97 -7.01 11.45
C ASN A 159 7.52 -7.50 10.11
N SER A 160 8.61 -6.90 9.62
CA SER A 160 9.25 -7.33 8.36
C SER A 160 9.76 -8.77 8.44
N PHE A 161 10.34 -9.14 9.60
CA PHE A 161 10.72 -10.52 9.89
C PHE A 161 9.50 -11.45 9.92
N PHE A 162 8.42 -11.03 10.60
CA PHE A 162 7.17 -11.80 10.69
C PHE A 162 6.51 -12.01 9.32
N ILE A 163 6.41 -10.96 8.49
CA ILE A 163 5.89 -11.00 7.12
C ILE A 163 6.67 -12.01 6.28
N SER A 164 8.01 -11.98 6.36
CA SER A 164 8.86 -12.93 5.63
C SER A 164 8.52 -14.39 5.98
N HIS A 165 8.27 -14.68 7.26
CA HIS A 165 7.84 -16.00 7.71
C HIS A 165 6.42 -16.32 7.24
N TRP A 166 5.50 -15.36 7.33
CA TRP A 166 4.12 -15.52 6.92
C TRP A 166 4.00 -15.86 5.42
N VAL A 167 4.70 -15.11 4.56
CA VAL A 167 4.78 -15.38 3.12
C VAL A 167 5.38 -16.77 2.85
N PHE A 168 6.44 -17.14 3.56
CA PHE A 168 7.04 -18.46 3.40
C PHE A 168 6.10 -19.60 3.84
N ARG A 169 5.30 -19.41 4.90
CA ARG A 169 4.27 -20.39 5.30
C ARG A 169 3.18 -20.52 4.26
N TRP A 170 2.74 -19.42 3.64
CA TRP A 170 1.80 -19.51 2.53
C TRP A 170 2.40 -20.25 1.33
N ARG A 171 3.65 -19.94 0.96
CA ARG A 171 4.38 -20.68 -0.07
C ARG A 171 4.47 -22.17 0.25
N THR A 172 4.78 -22.53 1.49
CA THR A 172 4.84 -23.92 1.96
C THR A 172 3.49 -24.61 1.79
N ALA A 173 2.40 -23.94 2.15
CA ALA A 173 1.06 -24.46 2.02
C ALA A 173 0.67 -24.70 0.56
N MET A 174 0.98 -23.76 -0.34
CA MET A 174 0.75 -23.93 -1.79
C MET A 174 1.60 -25.07 -2.36
N ASN A 175 2.87 -25.14 -1.99
CA ASN A 175 3.76 -26.22 -2.42
C ASN A 175 3.21 -27.59 -2.01
N ASN A 176 2.83 -27.77 -0.74
CA ASN A 176 2.29 -29.04 -0.27
C ASN A 176 1.00 -29.43 -1.00
N TYR A 177 0.11 -28.46 -1.25
CA TYR A 177 -1.12 -28.69 -2.00
C TYR A 177 -0.87 -29.10 -3.45
N TYR A 178 0.04 -28.45 -4.15
CA TYR A 178 0.37 -28.80 -5.54
C TYR A 178 1.16 -30.11 -5.64
N MET A 179 2.07 -30.39 -4.71
CA MET A 179 2.80 -31.66 -4.67
C MET A 179 1.89 -32.85 -4.37
N HIS A 180 0.87 -32.66 -3.53
CA HIS A 180 -0.15 -33.68 -3.31
C HIS A 180 -0.92 -34.04 -4.59
N ASN A 181 -1.17 -33.05 -5.45
CA ASN A 181 -1.88 -33.22 -6.72
C ASN A 181 -0.94 -33.39 -7.92
N TRP A 182 0.35 -33.67 -7.69
CA TRP A 182 1.39 -33.60 -8.71
C TRP A 182 1.12 -34.49 -9.92
N GLN A 183 0.54 -35.68 -9.73
CA GLN A 183 0.28 -36.60 -10.85
C GLN A 183 -0.71 -36.03 -11.86
N ARG A 184 -1.67 -35.19 -11.44
CA ARG A 184 -2.58 -34.49 -12.35
C ARG A 184 -1.91 -33.27 -12.98
N LEU A 185 -1.09 -32.56 -12.20
CA LEU A 185 -0.49 -31.28 -12.58
C LEU A 185 0.79 -31.39 -13.44
N ARG A 186 1.53 -32.50 -13.35
CA ARG A 186 2.81 -32.70 -14.05
C ARG A 186 2.72 -32.66 -15.57
N HIS A 187 1.52 -32.86 -16.12
CA HIS A 187 1.27 -32.85 -17.55
C HIS A 187 1.07 -31.44 -18.12
N VAL A 188 0.99 -30.43 -17.25
CA VAL A 188 0.84 -29.04 -17.65
C VAL A 188 2.20 -28.47 -18.04
N GLU A 189 2.24 -27.82 -19.21
CA GLU A 189 3.43 -27.12 -19.65
C GLU A 189 3.88 -26.07 -18.61
N GLY A 190 5.14 -26.15 -18.20
CA GLY A 190 5.72 -25.28 -17.19
C GLY A 190 5.27 -25.58 -15.75
N ALA A 191 4.68 -26.76 -15.45
CA ALA A 191 4.21 -27.10 -14.10
C ALA A 191 5.28 -26.90 -13.01
N ALA A 192 6.53 -27.30 -13.26
CA ALA A 192 7.64 -27.11 -12.33
C ALA A 192 7.92 -25.62 -12.04
N GLN A 193 7.89 -24.78 -13.08
CA GLN A 193 8.05 -23.33 -12.94
C GLN A 193 6.89 -22.71 -12.15
N ARG A 194 5.65 -23.12 -12.41
CA ARG A 194 4.48 -22.63 -11.68
C ARG A 194 4.57 -22.94 -10.19
N VAL A 195 4.97 -24.17 -9.85
CA VAL A 195 5.12 -24.58 -8.44
C VAL A 195 6.29 -23.86 -7.76
N GLN A 196 7.44 -23.71 -8.44
CA GLN A 196 8.66 -23.18 -7.83
C GLN A 196 8.68 -21.64 -7.76
N GLU A 197 8.36 -20.98 -8.88
CA GLU A 197 8.53 -19.54 -9.09
C GLU A 197 7.22 -18.78 -8.89
N ASP A 198 6.14 -19.19 -9.57
CA ASP A 198 4.88 -18.43 -9.52
C ASP A 198 4.25 -18.44 -8.12
N THR A 199 4.38 -19.53 -7.35
CA THR A 199 3.88 -19.56 -5.95
C THR A 199 4.61 -18.56 -5.05
N MET A 200 5.92 -18.42 -5.23
CA MET A 200 6.73 -17.48 -4.47
C MET A 200 6.33 -16.05 -4.83
N ARG A 201 6.33 -15.74 -6.13
CA ARG A 201 5.96 -14.40 -6.62
C ARG A 201 4.54 -14.06 -6.23
N PHE A 202 3.59 -14.99 -6.32
CA PHE A 202 2.20 -14.77 -5.91
C PHE A 202 2.09 -14.37 -4.44
N ALA A 203 2.65 -15.17 -3.53
CA ALA A 203 2.55 -14.88 -2.10
C ALA A 203 3.20 -13.54 -1.72
N THR A 204 4.40 -13.27 -2.26
CA THR A 204 5.13 -12.03 -1.98
C THR A 204 4.43 -10.81 -2.58
N THR A 205 4.04 -10.87 -3.85
CA THR A 205 3.42 -9.72 -4.54
C THR A 205 2.04 -9.41 -3.97
N LEU A 206 1.24 -10.44 -3.65
CA LEU A 206 -0.08 -10.25 -3.05
C LEU A 206 0.00 -9.67 -1.64
N GLU A 207 0.97 -10.12 -0.83
CA GLU A 207 1.19 -9.59 0.51
C GLU A 207 1.63 -8.13 0.47
N ASN A 208 2.67 -7.81 -0.31
CA ASN A 208 3.17 -6.44 -0.47
C ASN A 208 2.08 -5.47 -0.95
N TRP A 209 1.31 -5.89 -1.97
CA TRP A 209 0.20 -5.10 -2.47
C TRP A 209 -0.91 -4.96 -1.42
N GLY A 210 -1.31 -6.06 -0.77
CA GLY A 210 -2.38 -6.06 0.22
C GLY A 210 -2.06 -5.19 1.44
N VAL A 211 -0.86 -5.29 1.98
CA VAL A 211 -0.41 -4.47 3.12
C VAL A 211 -0.35 -3.00 2.74
N SER A 212 0.24 -2.67 1.60
CA SER A 212 0.35 -1.27 1.17
C SER A 212 -1.01 -0.64 0.82
N PHE A 213 -1.95 -1.42 0.27
CA PHE A 213 -3.31 -0.96 0.00
C PHE A 213 -4.08 -0.69 1.30
N ILE A 214 -4.03 -1.60 2.25
CA ILE A 214 -4.63 -1.42 3.58
C ILE A 214 -4.01 -0.21 4.28
N GLN A 215 -2.69 -0.05 4.20
CA GLN A 215 -1.98 1.10 4.76
C GLN A 215 -2.49 2.41 4.17
N ALA A 216 -2.66 2.52 2.84
CA ALA A 216 -3.17 3.73 2.20
C ALA A 216 -4.58 4.11 2.70
N ILE A 217 -5.47 3.11 2.86
CA ILE A 217 -6.82 3.33 3.43
C ILE A 217 -6.72 3.80 4.89
N MET A 218 -5.91 3.13 5.71
CA MET A 218 -5.72 3.49 7.12
C MET A 218 -5.11 4.89 7.29
N THR A 219 -4.17 5.26 6.42
CA THR A 219 -3.60 6.61 6.37
C THR A 219 -4.68 7.64 6.08
N LEU A 220 -5.56 7.42 5.10
CA LEU A 220 -6.69 8.32 4.86
C LEU A 220 -7.60 8.44 6.09
N VAL A 221 -7.99 7.31 6.70
CA VAL A 221 -8.84 7.31 7.90
C VAL A 221 -8.19 8.07 9.07
N ALA A 222 -6.87 7.97 9.23
CA ALA A 222 -6.15 8.62 10.32
C ALA A 222 -5.85 10.11 10.05
N PHE A 223 -5.43 10.46 8.84
CA PHE A 223 -4.94 11.80 8.52
C PHE A 223 -6.02 12.73 7.96
N LEU A 224 -7.10 12.22 7.36
CA LEU A 224 -8.17 13.08 6.83
C LEU A 224 -8.88 13.88 7.92
N PRO A 225 -9.26 13.31 9.09
CA PRO A 225 -9.80 14.10 10.20
C PRO A 225 -8.81 15.13 10.74
N VAL A 226 -7.52 14.79 10.76
CA VAL A 226 -6.46 15.73 11.18
C VAL A 226 -6.34 16.88 10.18
N LEU A 227 -6.38 16.59 8.87
CA LEU A 227 -6.33 17.62 7.83
C LEU A 227 -7.52 18.57 7.93
N VAL A 228 -8.73 18.02 8.16
CA VAL A 228 -9.94 18.80 8.38
C VAL A 228 -9.79 19.73 9.57
N ALA A 229 -9.33 19.21 10.72
CA ALA A 229 -9.13 20.01 11.93
C ALA A 229 -8.09 21.12 11.73
N LEU A 230 -6.99 20.84 11.03
CA LEU A 230 -5.94 21.82 10.75
C LEU A 230 -6.37 22.85 9.70
N SER A 231 -7.21 22.47 8.72
CA SER A 231 -7.69 23.35 7.65
C SER A 231 -8.43 24.58 8.13
N HIS A 232 -9.02 24.57 9.33
CA HIS A 232 -9.67 25.75 9.92
C HIS A 232 -8.71 26.92 10.16
N HIS A 233 -7.41 26.66 10.27
CA HIS A 233 -6.39 27.68 10.46
C HIS A 233 -5.92 28.34 9.14
N VAL A 234 -6.33 27.78 8.00
CA VAL A 234 -5.96 28.25 6.64
C VAL A 234 -7.23 28.82 6.00
N LYS A 235 -7.42 30.14 6.12
CA LYS A 235 -8.65 30.81 5.66
C LYS A 235 -8.66 31.10 4.16
N ASP A 236 -7.49 31.37 3.59
CA ASP A 236 -7.35 31.78 2.19
C ASP A 236 -6.42 30.84 1.45
N ILE A 237 -6.99 30.01 0.57
CA ILE A 237 -6.22 29.15 -0.34
C ILE A 237 -6.21 29.78 -1.74
N PRO A 238 -5.05 29.83 -2.44
CA PRO A 238 -5.01 30.31 -3.82
C PRO A 238 -6.04 29.59 -4.70
N PHE A 239 -6.75 30.34 -5.55
CA PHE A 239 -7.78 29.88 -6.49
C PHE A 239 -9.10 29.34 -5.88
N LEU A 240 -9.07 28.74 -4.68
CA LEU A 240 -10.26 28.20 -4.00
C LEU A 240 -10.94 29.26 -3.10
N GLY A 241 -10.18 30.23 -2.56
CA GLY A 241 -10.70 31.21 -1.62
C GLY A 241 -11.05 30.60 -0.26
N ASN A 242 -12.01 31.20 0.44
CA ASN A 242 -12.43 30.80 1.78
C ASN A 242 -13.57 29.77 1.72
N ILE A 243 -13.19 28.53 1.46
CA ILE A 243 -14.12 27.38 1.42
C ILE A 243 -13.83 26.47 2.62
N PRO A 244 -14.85 25.94 3.31
CA PRO A 244 -14.65 24.90 4.30
C PRO A 244 -13.88 23.71 3.72
N TYR A 245 -12.90 23.20 4.47
CA TYR A 245 -12.10 22.02 4.08
C TYR A 245 -11.26 22.21 2.81
N ALA A 246 -10.88 23.44 2.47
CA ALA A 246 -10.19 23.76 1.22
C ALA A 246 -8.90 22.93 0.99
N LEU A 247 -8.16 22.57 2.05
CA LEU A 247 -6.98 21.69 1.92
C LEU A 247 -7.34 20.27 1.46
N VAL A 248 -8.45 19.71 1.95
CA VAL A 248 -8.92 18.38 1.55
C VAL A 248 -9.35 18.41 0.09
N ILE A 249 -10.10 19.44 -0.31
CA ILE A 249 -10.54 19.63 -1.70
C ILE A 249 -9.33 19.77 -2.63
N ALA A 250 -8.34 20.58 -2.24
CA ALA A 250 -7.12 20.76 -3.00
C ALA A 250 -6.34 19.44 -3.16
N ALA A 251 -6.23 18.63 -2.10
CA ALA A 251 -5.59 17.31 -2.16
C ALA A 251 -6.31 16.39 -3.15
N VAL A 252 -7.64 16.31 -3.11
CA VAL A 252 -8.44 15.49 -4.04
C VAL A 252 -8.28 15.96 -5.48
N LEU A 253 -8.47 17.26 -5.73
CA LEU A 253 -8.37 17.82 -7.09
C LEU A 253 -6.98 17.60 -7.68
N TRP A 254 -5.93 17.82 -6.89
CA TRP A 254 -4.55 17.61 -7.32
C TRP A 254 -4.24 16.13 -7.58
N SER A 255 -4.73 15.23 -6.74
CA SER A 255 -4.58 13.79 -6.95
C SER A 255 -5.31 13.32 -8.21
N VAL A 256 -6.54 13.76 -8.45
CA VAL A 256 -7.31 13.46 -9.67
C VAL A 256 -6.62 14.04 -10.91
N PHE A 257 -6.12 15.27 -10.84
CA PHE A 257 -5.39 15.91 -11.92
C PHE A 257 -4.12 15.12 -12.29
N GLY A 258 -3.28 14.80 -11.31
CA GLY A 258 -2.08 14.00 -11.54
C GLY A 258 -2.38 12.62 -12.12
N THR A 259 -3.44 11.99 -11.60
CA THR A 259 -3.95 10.71 -12.11
C THR A 259 -4.29 10.80 -13.59
N GLY A 260 -5.16 11.74 -13.94
CA GLY A 260 -5.63 11.94 -15.31
C GLY A 260 -4.48 12.31 -16.26
N LEU A 261 -3.57 13.17 -15.82
CA LEU A 261 -2.41 13.59 -16.59
C LEU A 261 -1.51 12.40 -16.94
N LEU A 262 -1.12 11.59 -15.94
CA LEU A 262 -0.24 10.44 -16.17
C LEU A 262 -0.93 9.35 -17.00
N ALA A 263 -2.23 9.11 -16.77
CA ALA A 263 -3.01 8.16 -17.56
C ALA A 263 -3.10 8.58 -19.03
N LEU A 264 -3.39 9.87 -19.30
CA LEU A 264 -3.51 10.41 -20.65
C LEU A 264 -2.19 10.31 -21.42
N VAL A 265 -1.07 10.65 -20.77
CA VAL A 265 0.26 10.62 -21.39
C VAL A 265 0.77 9.18 -21.56
N GLY A 266 0.43 8.29 -20.63
CA GLY A 266 0.85 6.88 -20.61
C GLY A 266 0.01 5.92 -21.45
N ILE A 267 -1.15 6.33 -21.97
CA ILE A 267 -2.14 5.42 -22.58
C ILE A 267 -1.60 4.54 -23.73
N LYS A 268 -0.58 5.01 -24.45
CA LYS A 268 0.02 4.28 -25.58
C LYS A 268 1.11 3.28 -25.16
N LEU A 269 1.65 3.37 -23.95
CA LEU A 269 2.78 2.55 -23.51
C LEU A 269 2.47 1.04 -23.48
N PRO A 270 1.33 0.57 -22.93
CA PRO A 270 1.02 -0.86 -22.91
C PRO A 270 0.96 -1.48 -24.31
N GLY A 271 0.33 -0.78 -25.26
CA GLY A 271 0.25 -1.25 -26.65
C GLY A 271 1.60 -1.23 -27.38
N LEU A 272 2.54 -0.36 -26.98
CA LEU A 272 3.92 -0.39 -27.49
C LEU A 272 4.72 -1.55 -26.90
N GLU A 273 4.60 -1.81 -25.60
CA GLU A 273 5.26 -2.94 -24.94
C GLU A 273 4.82 -4.28 -25.55
N PHE A 274 3.52 -4.43 -25.81
CA PHE A 274 3.01 -5.63 -26.50
C PHE A 274 3.63 -5.81 -27.89
N ARG A 275 3.76 -4.73 -28.67
CA ARG A 275 4.43 -4.78 -29.98
C ARG A 275 5.91 -5.14 -29.84
N ASN A 276 6.60 -4.62 -28.84
CA ASN A 276 7.99 -4.97 -28.52
C ASN A 276 8.13 -6.46 -28.21
N GLN A 277 7.28 -7.01 -27.32
CA GLN A 277 7.28 -8.44 -26.98
C GLN A 277 7.05 -9.32 -28.22
N ARG A 278 6.19 -8.91 -29.15
CA ARG A 278 5.93 -9.65 -30.39
C ARG A 278 7.15 -9.70 -31.32
N VAL A 279 7.88 -8.59 -31.48
CA VAL A 279 9.09 -8.58 -32.34
C VAL A 279 10.27 -9.30 -31.70
N GLU A 280 10.41 -9.22 -30.37
CA GLU A 280 11.38 -10.01 -29.59
C GLU A 280 11.09 -11.51 -29.68
N ALA A 281 9.82 -11.91 -29.55
CA ALA A 281 9.43 -13.31 -29.70
C ALA A 281 9.72 -13.84 -31.11
N ALA A 282 9.50 -13.04 -32.15
CA ALA A 282 9.83 -13.43 -33.52
C ALA A 282 11.35 -13.60 -33.73
N TYR A 283 12.15 -12.68 -33.18
CA TYR A 283 13.61 -12.77 -33.20
C TYR A 283 14.11 -14.01 -32.46
N ARG A 284 13.66 -14.22 -31.22
CA ARG A 284 14.00 -15.40 -30.40
C ARG A 284 13.62 -16.71 -31.10
N LYS A 285 12.44 -16.75 -31.72
CA LYS A 285 11.97 -17.94 -32.44
C LYS A 285 12.91 -18.31 -33.59
N GLU A 286 13.42 -17.32 -34.34
CA GLU A 286 14.38 -17.58 -35.41
C GLU A 286 15.72 -18.13 -34.88
N LEU A 287 16.20 -17.59 -33.76
CA LEU A 287 17.43 -18.09 -33.12
C LEU A 287 17.28 -19.54 -32.66
N VAL A 288 16.16 -19.89 -32.01
CA VAL A 288 15.88 -21.26 -31.57
C VAL A 288 15.86 -22.22 -32.78
N TYR A 289 15.26 -21.82 -33.90
CA TYR A 289 15.31 -22.65 -35.11
C TYR A 289 16.72 -22.81 -35.70
N GLY A 290 17.59 -21.82 -35.49
CA GLY A 290 19.01 -21.88 -35.84
C GLY A 290 19.84 -22.81 -34.96
N GLU A 291 19.39 -23.13 -33.74
CA GLU A 291 20.05 -24.13 -32.89
C GLU A 291 19.88 -25.54 -33.47
N ASP A 292 18.69 -25.84 -33.99
CA ASP A 292 18.35 -27.18 -34.50
C ASP A 292 18.63 -27.36 -36.00
N ASN A 293 18.73 -26.28 -36.79
CA ASN A 293 18.87 -26.35 -38.25
C ASN A 293 19.94 -25.38 -38.80
N ALA A 294 20.94 -25.91 -39.51
CA ALA A 294 22.05 -25.13 -40.08
C ALA A 294 21.63 -24.11 -41.17
N ASP A 295 20.47 -24.30 -41.81
CA ASP A 295 19.94 -23.41 -42.85
C ASP A 295 19.12 -22.23 -42.30
N ARG A 296 18.90 -22.18 -40.97
CA ARG A 296 18.14 -21.14 -40.26
C ARG A 296 19.08 -20.15 -39.57
N ALA A 297 18.52 -19.06 -39.03
CA ALA A 297 19.30 -17.97 -38.42
C ALA A 297 20.39 -17.41 -39.35
N GLN A 298 20.13 -17.38 -40.65
CA GLN A 298 21.05 -16.80 -41.62
C GLN A 298 21.30 -15.31 -41.32
N PRO A 299 22.52 -14.80 -41.54
CA PRO A 299 22.89 -13.44 -41.17
C PRO A 299 21.93 -12.36 -41.68
N GLN A 300 21.37 -12.51 -42.89
CA GLN A 300 20.43 -11.55 -43.47
C GLN A 300 19.09 -11.52 -42.73
N THR A 301 18.49 -12.69 -42.47
CA THR A 301 17.21 -12.83 -41.76
C THR A 301 17.30 -12.32 -40.32
N VAL A 302 18.39 -12.64 -39.63
CA VAL A 302 18.66 -12.18 -38.25
C VAL A 302 18.82 -10.66 -38.21
N GLN A 303 19.54 -10.07 -39.18
CA GLN A 303 19.67 -8.61 -39.29
C GLN A 303 18.31 -7.92 -39.54
N GLU A 304 17.46 -8.49 -40.40
CA GLU A 304 16.13 -7.92 -40.65
C GLU A 304 15.24 -7.97 -39.41
N LEU A 305 15.17 -9.13 -38.74
CA LEU A 305 14.40 -9.29 -37.51
C LEU A 305 14.90 -8.35 -36.41
N PHE A 306 16.21 -8.26 -36.22
CA PHE A 306 16.79 -7.36 -35.23
C PHE A 306 16.57 -5.88 -35.60
N SER A 307 16.54 -5.52 -36.88
CA SER A 307 16.16 -4.17 -37.33
C SER A 307 14.71 -3.83 -36.91
N ARG A 308 13.78 -4.78 -37.01
CA ARG A 308 12.40 -4.62 -36.52
C ARG A 308 12.34 -4.44 -35.00
N VAL A 309 13.16 -5.19 -34.26
CA VAL A 309 13.34 -5.00 -32.81
C VAL A 309 13.81 -3.57 -32.52
N ARG A 310 14.89 -3.12 -33.17
CA ARG A 310 15.43 -1.76 -33.01
C ARG A 310 14.38 -0.67 -33.24
N VAL A 311 13.64 -0.72 -34.35
CA VAL A 311 12.63 0.31 -34.68
C VAL A 311 11.54 0.39 -33.62
N ASN A 312 11.07 -0.75 -33.12
CA ASN A 312 10.05 -0.78 -32.08
C ASN A 312 10.59 -0.25 -30.74
N TYR A 313 11.81 -0.63 -30.36
CA TYR A 313 12.48 -0.06 -29.17
C TYR A 313 12.69 1.45 -29.27
N PHE A 314 13.15 2.00 -30.39
CA PHE A 314 13.27 3.45 -30.54
C PHE A 314 11.93 4.16 -30.38
N ARG A 315 10.85 3.61 -30.97
CA ARG A 315 9.50 4.16 -30.78
C ARG A 315 9.09 4.12 -29.30
N LEU A 316 9.34 3.02 -28.62
CA LEU A 316 9.06 2.85 -27.20
C LEU A 316 9.87 3.86 -26.35
N TYR A 317 11.16 4.03 -26.63
CA TYR A 317 12.03 4.99 -25.95
C TYR A 317 11.52 6.43 -26.07
N PHE A 318 11.09 6.86 -27.27
CA PHE A 318 10.49 8.18 -27.44
C PHE A 318 9.22 8.36 -26.60
N HIS A 319 8.40 7.31 -26.45
CA HIS A 319 7.20 7.39 -25.63
C HIS A 319 7.51 7.43 -24.14
N TYR A 320 8.50 6.67 -23.68
CA TYR A 320 9.01 6.80 -22.31
C TYR A 320 9.66 8.14 -22.05
N LEU A 321 10.34 8.76 -23.03
CA LEU A 321 11.00 10.04 -22.85
C LEU A 321 10.00 11.13 -22.41
N TYR A 322 8.95 11.37 -23.21
CA TYR A 322 7.98 12.41 -22.85
C TYR A 322 7.12 12.02 -21.64
N PHE A 323 6.83 10.72 -21.46
CA PHE A 323 6.13 10.23 -20.27
C PHE A 323 6.94 10.50 -19.00
N ASN A 324 8.23 10.19 -19.01
CA ASN A 324 9.12 10.41 -17.88
C ASN A 324 9.33 11.90 -17.61
N ILE A 325 9.49 12.73 -18.64
CA ILE A 325 9.55 14.19 -18.47
C ILE A 325 8.28 14.68 -17.76
N THR A 326 7.10 14.29 -18.25
CA THR A 326 5.82 14.71 -17.64
C THR A 326 5.68 14.21 -16.21
N ARG A 327 6.00 12.93 -15.97
CA ARG A 327 5.95 12.30 -14.65
C ARG A 327 6.89 12.99 -13.67
N ILE A 328 8.14 13.22 -14.04
CA ILE A 328 9.14 13.85 -13.18
C ILE A 328 8.72 15.30 -12.89
N LEU A 329 8.33 16.07 -13.90
CA LEU A 329 7.85 17.45 -13.70
C LEU A 329 6.65 17.49 -12.75
N TYR A 330 5.67 16.61 -12.95
CA TYR A 330 4.52 16.49 -12.06
C TYR A 330 4.95 16.24 -10.61
N LEU A 331 5.83 15.26 -10.38
CA LEU A 331 6.34 14.93 -9.04
C LEU A 331 7.14 16.08 -8.41
N GLN A 332 7.84 16.90 -9.19
CA GLN A 332 8.54 18.07 -8.64
C GLN A 332 7.57 19.19 -8.23
N VAL A 333 6.53 19.45 -9.03
CA VAL A 333 5.49 20.41 -8.66
C VAL A 333 4.68 19.92 -7.46
N ASP A 334 4.42 18.61 -7.40
CA ASP A 334 3.73 17.94 -6.31
C ASP A 334 4.42 18.16 -4.95
N ASN A 335 5.76 18.06 -4.90
CA ASN A 335 6.55 18.30 -3.69
C ASN A 335 6.39 19.72 -3.11
N VAL A 336 6.09 20.72 -3.95
CA VAL A 336 5.93 22.12 -3.51
C VAL A 336 4.47 22.56 -3.44
N PHE A 337 3.54 21.75 -3.95
CA PHE A 337 2.13 22.10 -4.06
C PHE A 337 1.52 22.41 -2.68
N GLY A 338 1.74 21.55 -1.69
CA GLY A 338 1.24 21.76 -0.32
C GLY A 338 1.74 23.09 0.27
N LEU A 339 3.01 23.41 0.08
CA LEU A 339 3.60 24.67 0.55
C LEU A 339 3.01 25.88 -0.20
N PHE A 340 2.84 25.78 -1.52
CA PHE A 340 2.25 26.82 -2.35
C PHE A 340 0.83 27.19 -1.89
N LEU A 341 0.02 26.19 -1.50
CA LEU A 341 -1.33 26.43 -0.96
C LEU A 341 -1.31 27.26 0.33
N LEU A 342 -0.22 27.18 1.10
CA LEU A 342 -0.07 27.87 2.38
C LEU A 342 0.55 29.26 2.27
N PHE A 343 1.08 29.66 1.10
CA PHE A 343 1.73 30.96 0.91
C PHE A 343 0.91 32.16 1.42
N PRO A 344 -0.42 32.29 1.16
CA PRO A 344 -1.19 33.40 1.69
C PRO A 344 -1.20 33.44 3.22
N SER A 345 -1.36 32.30 3.88
CA SER A 345 -1.35 32.19 5.35
C SER A 345 0.02 32.46 5.96
N ILE A 346 1.10 32.05 5.27
CA ILE A 346 2.48 32.34 5.67
C ILE A 346 2.74 33.85 5.64
N VAL A 347 2.42 34.50 4.51
CA VAL A 347 2.64 35.94 4.33
C VAL A 347 1.76 36.77 5.27
N ALA A 348 0.54 36.32 5.54
CA ALA A 348 -0.36 36.94 6.51
C ALA A 348 0.05 36.72 7.98
N GLY A 349 1.01 35.82 8.25
CA GLY A 349 1.45 35.48 9.60
C GLY A 349 0.39 34.80 10.46
N THR A 350 -0.61 34.15 9.85
CA THR A 350 -1.74 33.53 10.56
C THR A 350 -1.43 32.13 11.09
N ILE A 351 -0.36 31.51 10.61
CA ILE A 351 0.08 30.16 11.01
C ILE A 351 1.51 30.20 11.56
N THR A 352 1.81 29.34 12.53
CA THR A 352 3.16 29.17 13.07
C THR A 352 3.97 28.18 12.22
N LEU A 353 5.28 28.14 12.41
CA LEU A 353 6.17 27.19 11.73
C LEU A 353 5.84 25.74 12.11
N GLY A 354 5.44 25.49 13.36
CA GLY A 354 4.91 24.20 13.81
C GLY A 354 3.68 23.77 13.02
N LEU A 355 2.69 24.65 12.95
CA LEU A 355 1.45 24.37 12.24
C LEU A 355 1.68 24.18 10.73
N LEU A 356 2.60 24.94 10.12
CA LEU A 356 2.98 24.78 8.72
C LEU A 356 3.55 23.38 8.44
N ASN A 357 4.46 22.89 9.29
CA ASN A 357 5.05 21.56 9.11
C ASN A 357 4.02 20.45 9.33
N GLN A 358 3.11 20.64 10.29
CA GLN A 358 2.00 19.71 10.51
C GLN A 358 1.07 19.63 9.29
N ILE A 359 0.62 20.77 8.78
CA ILE A 359 -0.28 20.81 7.63
C ILE A 359 0.39 20.19 6.41
N THR A 360 1.63 20.57 6.11
CA THR A 360 2.36 20.04 4.95
C THR A 360 2.47 18.51 5.02
N ASN A 361 2.88 17.96 6.19
CA ASN A 361 3.00 16.52 6.36
C ASN A 361 1.64 15.80 6.21
N VAL A 362 0.60 16.28 6.89
CA VAL A 362 -0.74 15.67 6.81
C VAL A 362 -1.29 15.74 5.39
N PHE A 363 -1.10 16.87 4.70
CA PHE A 363 -1.51 17.05 3.33
C PHE A 363 -0.83 16.02 2.41
N ASP A 364 0.49 15.81 2.55
CA ASP A 364 1.23 14.82 1.77
C ASP A 364 0.78 13.38 2.04
N GLN A 365 0.48 13.04 3.29
CA GLN A 365 -0.05 11.71 3.65
C GLN A 365 -1.41 11.44 3.00
N VAL A 366 -2.32 12.40 3.03
CA VAL A 366 -3.66 12.30 2.42
C VAL A 366 -3.55 12.24 0.89
N ARG A 367 -2.80 13.16 0.30
CA ARG A 367 -2.58 13.25 -1.15
C ARG A 367 -1.93 11.97 -1.70
N GLY A 368 -0.86 11.50 -1.08
CA GLY A 368 -0.15 10.28 -1.49
C GLY A 368 -1.05 9.05 -1.40
N SER A 369 -1.93 8.99 -0.40
CA SER A 369 -2.89 7.90 -0.27
C SER A 369 -3.97 7.92 -1.37
N PHE A 370 -4.43 9.10 -1.81
CA PHE A 370 -5.32 9.19 -2.97
C PHE A 370 -4.66 8.74 -4.28
N GLN A 371 -3.34 8.95 -4.41
CA GLN A 371 -2.56 8.55 -5.60
C GLN A 371 -2.10 7.08 -5.56
N TYR A 372 -2.36 6.37 -4.46
CA TYR A 372 -1.83 5.02 -4.23
C TYR A 372 -2.16 4.03 -5.36
N LEU A 373 -3.38 4.05 -5.89
CA LEU A 373 -3.82 3.11 -6.93
C LEU A 373 -2.96 3.19 -8.20
N ILE A 374 -2.45 4.38 -8.53
CA ILE A 374 -1.59 4.57 -9.69
C ILE A 374 -0.16 4.18 -9.36
N ALA A 375 0.30 4.54 -8.16
CA ALA A 375 1.63 4.15 -7.69
C ALA A 375 1.79 2.62 -7.64
N SER A 376 0.72 1.89 -7.33
CA SER A 376 0.67 0.42 -7.25
C SER A 376 0.29 -0.28 -8.56
N TRP A 377 0.08 0.45 -9.66
CA TRP A 377 -0.40 -0.10 -10.93
C TRP A 377 0.47 -1.22 -11.50
N SER A 378 1.80 -1.04 -11.49
CA SER A 378 2.72 -2.07 -11.98
C SER A 378 2.64 -3.37 -11.16
N THR A 379 2.54 -3.24 -9.83
CA THR A 379 2.40 -4.39 -8.90
C THR A 379 1.06 -5.10 -9.12
N LEU A 380 -0.02 -4.36 -9.38
CA LEU A 380 -1.33 -4.93 -9.72
C LEU A 380 -1.28 -5.74 -11.01
N ILE A 381 -0.66 -5.22 -12.07
CA ILE A 381 -0.51 -5.94 -13.34
C ILE A 381 0.30 -7.23 -13.14
N GLU A 382 1.41 -7.16 -12.40
CA GLU A 382 2.23 -8.32 -12.10
C GLU A 382 1.43 -9.40 -11.35
N LEU A 383 0.71 -8.98 -10.30
CA LEU A 383 -0.15 -9.86 -9.51
C LEU A 383 -1.23 -10.53 -10.38
N MET A 384 -1.90 -9.76 -11.24
CA MET A 384 -2.90 -10.28 -12.18
C MET A 384 -2.29 -11.32 -13.13
N SER A 385 -1.10 -11.05 -13.66
CA SER A 385 -0.39 -11.98 -14.56
C SER A 385 -0.09 -13.31 -13.88
N ILE A 386 0.44 -13.28 -12.65
CA ILE A 386 0.75 -14.48 -11.87
C ILE A 386 -0.54 -15.22 -11.48
N TYR A 387 -1.56 -14.48 -11.04
CA TYR A 387 -2.87 -15.02 -10.68
C TYR A 387 -3.50 -15.78 -11.85
N LYS A 388 -3.48 -15.22 -13.07
CA LYS A 388 -4.00 -15.91 -14.28
C LYS A 388 -3.27 -17.23 -14.54
N ARG A 389 -1.92 -17.24 -14.45
CA ARG A 389 -1.12 -18.47 -14.65
C ARG A 389 -1.39 -19.55 -13.60
N LEU A 390 -1.55 -19.15 -12.34
CA LEU A 390 -1.85 -20.10 -11.27
C LEU A 390 -3.33 -20.54 -11.29
N ARG A 391 -4.27 -19.65 -11.61
CA ARG A 391 -5.70 -20.02 -11.74
C ARG A 391 -5.91 -21.06 -12.84
N SER A 392 -5.31 -20.84 -14.02
CA SER A 392 -5.33 -21.84 -15.10
C SER A 392 -4.68 -23.17 -14.70
N PHE A 393 -3.68 -23.14 -13.82
CA PHE A 393 -3.08 -24.35 -13.25
C PHE A 393 -4.04 -25.07 -12.30
N GLU A 394 -4.80 -24.33 -11.48
CA GLU A 394 -5.76 -24.90 -10.53
C GLU A 394 -7.05 -25.39 -11.20
N GLN A 395 -7.52 -24.77 -12.29
CA GLN A 395 -8.72 -25.18 -13.03
C GLN A 395 -8.65 -26.64 -13.52
N ILE A 396 -7.44 -27.15 -13.76
CA ILE A 396 -7.19 -28.55 -14.15
C ILE A 396 -7.52 -29.54 -13.01
N LEU A 397 -7.47 -29.07 -11.75
CA LEU A 397 -7.88 -29.86 -10.59
C LEU A 397 -9.39 -29.89 -10.40
N ASP A 398 -10.08 -28.84 -10.87
CA ASP A 398 -11.53 -28.65 -10.76
C ASP A 398 -12.30 -29.24 -11.98
N ASP A 399 -11.63 -30.00 -12.86
CA ASP A 399 -12.17 -30.64 -14.08
C ASP A 399 -12.91 -29.69 -15.05
N VAL A 400 -12.49 -28.42 -15.11
CA VAL A 400 -13.02 -27.44 -16.08
C VAL A 400 -12.47 -27.75 -17.49
N PRO A 401 -13.31 -27.89 -18.54
CA PRO A 401 -12.85 -28.24 -19.88
C PRO A 401 -11.83 -27.25 -20.46
N HIS A 402 -10.79 -27.78 -21.12
CA HIS A 402 -9.66 -27.03 -21.69
C HIS A 402 -10.08 -25.92 -22.70
N ASP A 403 -11.24 -26.06 -23.35
CA ASP A 403 -11.73 -25.10 -24.35
C ASP A 403 -12.31 -23.82 -23.73
N GLU A 404 -12.89 -23.88 -22.52
CA GLU A 404 -13.30 -22.70 -21.75
C GLU A 404 -12.07 -21.89 -21.29
N MET A 405 -10.98 -22.57 -20.94
CA MET A 405 -9.73 -21.93 -20.50
C MET A 405 -9.07 -21.08 -21.60
N LYS A 406 -9.16 -21.52 -22.87
CA LYS A 406 -8.65 -20.76 -24.02
C LYS A 406 -9.52 -19.54 -24.34
N ARG A 407 -10.84 -19.66 -24.13
CA ARG A 407 -11.82 -18.60 -24.36
C ARG A 407 -11.67 -17.45 -23.34
N GLU A 408 -11.60 -17.77 -22.05
CA GLU A 408 -11.33 -16.77 -20.99
C GLU A 408 -9.99 -16.05 -21.22
N ALA A 409 -8.96 -16.76 -21.70
CA ALA A 409 -7.66 -16.17 -21.99
C ALA A 409 -7.65 -15.26 -23.22
N SER A 410 -8.57 -15.46 -24.17
CA SER A 410 -8.66 -14.68 -25.42
C SER A 410 -9.66 -13.53 -25.37
N GLU A 411 -10.67 -13.58 -24.51
CA GLU A 411 -11.71 -12.55 -24.39
C GLU A 411 -11.28 -11.34 -23.52
N GLU A 412 -10.16 -11.44 -22.81
CA GLU A 412 -9.62 -10.39 -21.94
C GLU A 412 -8.25 -9.83 -22.37
N VAL A 413 -7.85 -10.06 -23.63
CA VAL A 413 -6.69 -9.40 -24.30
C VAL A 413 -7.21 -8.43 -25.33
#